data_AF-A0A1I0ZIW0-F1
#
_entry.id   AF-A0A1I0ZIW0-F1
#
_cell.length_a   1.000
_cell.length_b   1.000
_cell.length_c   1.000
_cell.angle_alpha   90.00
_cell.angle_beta   90.00
_cell.angle_gamma   90.00
#
_symmetry.space_group_name_H-M   'P 1'
#
loop_
_entity.id
_entity.type
_entity.pdbx_description
1 polymer ?
#
loop_
_entity_poly.entity_id
_entity_poly.type
_entity_poly.pdbx_seq_one_letter_code
_entity_poly.pdbx_strand_id
1 'polypeptide(L)'
;MGGGDGVPAWRAWAPGTRVVVRRVRPEAAPGEPRLTDVLGDVLTSDAAGLRIRTRHGDVDVPAADVVLAKTVPPPPARRAPRAAGGDGPSGQSPPWAGG
;
A
#
# COMPACT_ATOMS: atom_id res chain seq x y z
N MET A 1 -1.31 -25.65 -23.55
CA MET A 1 -1.61 -24.79 -22.39
C MET A 1 -0.35 -23.99 -22.10
N GLY A 2 -0.13 -22.89 -22.82
CA GLY A 2 1.03 -22.02 -22.61
C GLY A 2 0.63 -20.89 -21.70
N GLY A 3 1.31 -20.72 -20.58
CA GLY A 3 0.90 -19.75 -19.56
C GLY A 3 1.92 -19.53 -18.45
N GLY A 4 3.19 -19.41 -18.81
CA GLY A 4 4.22 -18.78 -17.99
C GLY A 4 4.88 -19.69 -16.97
N ASP A 5 5.96 -20.34 -17.39
CA ASP A 5 7.06 -20.81 -16.51
C ASP A 5 7.84 -19.61 -15.92
N GLY A 6 7.22 -18.42 -15.93
CA GLY A 6 7.76 -17.17 -15.49
C GLY A 6 7.91 -17.22 -13.98
N VAL A 7 9.16 -17.21 -13.54
CA VAL A 7 9.52 -16.94 -12.16
C VAL A 7 8.71 -15.72 -11.72
N PRO A 8 7.84 -15.85 -10.70
CA PRO A 8 6.93 -14.79 -10.36
C PRO A 8 7.72 -13.55 -9.95
N ALA A 9 7.29 -12.38 -10.44
CA ALA A 9 8.04 -11.12 -10.35
C ALA A 9 8.41 -10.73 -8.91
N TRP A 10 7.67 -11.20 -7.91
CA TRP A 10 7.95 -10.94 -6.50
C TRP A 10 9.28 -11.50 -6.00
N ARG A 11 9.86 -12.49 -6.71
CA ARG A 11 11.16 -13.10 -6.37
C ARG A 11 12.36 -12.17 -6.61
N ALA A 12 12.16 -11.09 -7.34
CA ALA A 12 13.21 -10.12 -7.65
C ALA A 12 13.07 -8.82 -6.82
N TRP A 13 12.15 -8.77 -5.85
CA TRP A 13 11.93 -7.55 -5.07
C TRP A 13 13.02 -7.32 -4.04
N ALA A 14 13.59 -6.12 -4.06
CA ALA A 14 14.61 -5.72 -3.10
C ALA A 14 14.02 -5.53 -1.69
N PRO A 15 14.80 -5.77 -0.63
CA PRO A 15 14.44 -5.37 0.73
C PRO A 15 14.08 -3.88 0.80
N GLY A 16 13.07 -3.53 1.61
CA GLY A 16 12.51 -2.19 1.73
C GLY A 16 11.44 -1.85 0.68
N THR A 17 11.16 -2.73 -0.30
CA THR A 17 10.07 -2.52 -1.26
C THR A 17 8.72 -2.62 -0.56
N ARG A 18 7.89 -1.60 -0.69
CA ARG A 18 6.51 -1.60 -0.18
C ARG A 18 5.61 -2.48 -1.05
N VAL A 19 4.98 -3.48 -0.46
CA VAL A 19 4.22 -4.51 -1.19
C VAL A 19 2.93 -4.88 -0.48
N VAL A 20 1.97 -5.38 -1.25
CA VAL A 20 0.84 -6.14 -0.72
C VAL A 20 0.83 -7.53 -1.32
N VAL A 21 0.72 -8.54 -0.46
CA VAL A 21 0.71 -9.95 -0.83
C VAL A 21 -0.55 -10.59 -0.28
N ARG A 22 -1.43 -11.03 -1.16
CA ARG A 22 -2.55 -11.89 -0.80
C ARG A 22 -2.03 -13.31 -0.64
N ARG A 23 -2.24 -13.88 0.54
CA ARG A 23 -1.84 -15.25 0.87
C ARG A 23 -2.99 -16.13 1.33
N VAL A 24 -2.82 -17.43 1.14
CA VAL A 24 -3.64 -18.45 1.80
C VAL A 24 -3.24 -18.56 3.28
N ARG A 25 -4.23 -18.80 4.14
CA ARG A 25 -4.07 -19.19 5.54
C ARG A 25 -4.46 -20.65 5.69
N PRO A 26 -3.51 -21.60 5.65
CA PRO A 26 -3.81 -23.02 5.78
C PRO A 26 -4.46 -23.37 7.14
N GLU A 27 -4.17 -22.57 8.17
CA GLU A 27 -4.67 -22.75 9.53
C GLU A 27 -6.06 -22.14 9.79
N ALA A 28 -6.70 -21.53 8.78
CA ALA A 28 -8.01 -20.90 8.96
C ALA A 28 -9.11 -21.93 9.30
N ALA A 29 -9.83 -21.69 10.40
CA ALA A 29 -10.93 -22.54 10.86
C ALA A 29 -12.14 -22.51 9.91
N PRO A 30 -13.05 -23.50 9.97
CA PRO A 30 -14.31 -23.44 9.24
C PRO A 30 -15.10 -22.17 9.59
N GLY A 31 -15.45 -21.39 8.57
CA GLY A 31 -16.12 -20.09 8.73
C GLY A 31 -15.17 -18.88 8.80
N GLU A 32 -13.86 -19.09 8.88
CA GLU A 32 -12.88 -18.00 8.79
C GLU A 32 -12.42 -17.73 7.35
N PRO A 33 -12.00 -16.49 7.02
CA PRO A 33 -11.41 -16.19 5.73
C PRO A 33 -10.10 -16.94 5.50
N ARG A 34 -10.08 -17.80 4.47
CA ARG A 34 -8.87 -18.52 4.05
C ARG A 34 -7.84 -17.66 3.34
N LEU A 35 -8.21 -16.46 2.91
CA LEU A 35 -7.32 -15.51 2.24
C LEU A 35 -7.12 -14.28 3.10
N THR A 36 -5.89 -13.81 3.18
CA THR A 36 -5.55 -12.58 3.88
C THR A 36 -4.52 -11.76 3.11
N ASP A 37 -4.54 -10.45 3.30
CA ASP A 37 -3.59 -9.54 2.68
C ASP A 37 -2.52 -9.12 3.69
N VAL A 38 -1.26 -9.31 3.31
CA VAL A 38 -0.09 -8.88 4.06
C VAL A 38 0.45 -7.62 3.39
N LEU A 39 0.34 -6.48 4.07
CA LEU A 39 0.87 -5.19 3.62
C LEU A 39 2.07 -4.80 4.47
N GLY A 40 3.20 -4.55 3.82
CA GLY A 40 4.43 -4.23 4.53
C GLY A 40 5.59 -3.99 3.59
N ASP A 41 6.79 -4.02 4.16
CA ASP A 41 8.03 -3.81 3.44
C ASP A 41 8.80 -5.13 3.35
N VAL A 42 9.29 -5.48 2.16
CA VAL A 42 10.03 -6.72 1.94
C VAL A 42 11.29 -6.73 2.83
N LEU A 43 11.53 -7.81 3.54
CA LEU A 43 12.78 -8.09 4.24
C LEU A 43 13.65 -9.04 3.41
N THR A 44 13.04 -10.11 2.89
CA THR A 44 13.67 -11.05 1.98
C THR A 44 12.68 -11.50 0.90
N SER A 45 13.19 -11.78 -0.29
CA SER A 45 12.46 -12.42 -1.38
C SER A 45 13.35 -13.48 -2.01
N ASP A 46 12.87 -14.72 -2.07
CA ASP A 46 13.64 -15.85 -2.59
C ASP A 46 12.73 -16.98 -3.09
N ALA A 47 13.31 -18.16 -3.32
CA ALA A 47 12.56 -19.30 -3.82
C ALA A 47 11.59 -19.92 -2.81
N ALA A 48 11.87 -19.77 -1.51
CA ALA A 48 11.04 -20.26 -0.41
C ALA A 48 9.85 -19.33 -0.16
N GLY A 49 9.99 -18.02 -0.41
CA GLY A 49 8.87 -17.08 -0.32
C GLY A 49 9.27 -15.62 -0.08
N LEU A 50 8.43 -14.93 0.69
CA LEU A 50 8.61 -13.53 1.07
C LEU A 50 8.58 -13.41 2.59
N ARG A 51 9.54 -12.69 3.15
CA ARG A 51 9.46 -12.19 4.52
C ARG A 51 9.11 -10.71 4.48
N ILE A 52 8.06 -10.31 5.19
CA ILE A 52 7.52 -8.95 5.12
C ILE A 52 7.47 -8.35 6.53
N ARG A 53 8.09 -7.19 6.72
CA ARG A 53 7.94 -6.36 7.92
C ARG A 53 6.59 -5.66 7.85
N THR A 54 5.67 -6.06 8.73
CA THR A 54 4.38 -5.38 8.89
C THR A 54 4.41 -4.51 10.15
N ARG A 55 3.37 -3.68 10.34
CA ARG A 55 3.20 -2.89 11.57
C ARG A 55 3.04 -3.74 12.84
N HIS A 56 2.61 -5.00 12.69
CA HIS A 56 2.30 -5.92 13.78
C HIS A 56 3.42 -6.94 14.03
N GLY A 57 4.52 -6.86 13.27
CA GLY A 57 5.62 -7.81 13.32
C GLY A 57 5.99 -8.36 11.94
N ASP A 58 6.97 -9.25 11.92
CA ASP A 58 7.41 -9.94 10.71
C ASP A 58 6.44 -11.07 10.36
N VAL A 59 6.13 -11.17 9.06
CA VAL A 59 5.29 -12.23 8.53
C VAL A 59 6.06 -12.95 7.44
N ASP A 60 6.29 -14.25 7.64
CA ASP A 60 6.79 -15.15 6.61
C ASP A 60 5.60 -15.64 5.74
N VAL A 61 5.74 -15.49 4.43
CA VAL A 61 4.76 -15.91 3.43
C VAL A 61 5.42 -16.92 2.50
N PRO A 62 5.14 -18.23 2.67
CA PRO A 62 5.67 -19.27 1.80
C PRO A 62 5.25 -19.04 0.34
N ALA A 63 6.12 -19.38 -0.60
CA ALA A 63 5.85 -19.24 -2.04
C ALA A 63 4.57 -19.97 -2.48
N ALA A 64 4.27 -21.10 -1.85
CA ALA A 64 3.07 -21.90 -2.11
C ALA A 64 1.76 -21.22 -1.67
N ASP A 65 1.84 -20.31 -0.68
CA ASP A 65 0.68 -19.60 -0.15
C ASP A 65 0.43 -18.27 -0.89
N VAL A 66 1.37 -17.81 -1.73
CA VAL A 66 1.22 -16.54 -2.47
C VAL A 66 0.18 -16.70 -3.60
N VAL A 67 -0.94 -16.01 -3.45
CA VAL A 67 -2.01 -15.99 -4.46
C VAL A 67 -1.85 -14.81 -5.41
N LEU A 68 -1.53 -13.64 -4.87
CA LEU A 68 -1.32 -12.42 -5.64
C LEU A 68 -0.28 -11.56 -4.93
N ALA A 69 0.61 -10.95 -5.68
CA ALA A 69 1.59 -10.01 -5.15
C ALA A 69 1.68 -8.79 -6.06
N LYS A 70 1.70 -7.59 -5.47
CA LYS A 70 2.02 -6.36 -6.21
C LYS A 70 2.80 -5.37 -5.36
N THR A 71 3.62 -4.56 -6.01
CA THR A 71 4.24 -3.39 -5.39
C THR A 71 3.18 -2.31 -5.13
N VAL A 72 3.36 -1.58 -4.04
CA VAL A 72 2.47 -0.48 -3.65
C VAL A 72 3.30 0.81 -3.71
N PRO A 73 2.91 1.80 -4.53
CA PRO A 73 3.59 3.08 -4.54
C PRO A 73 3.43 3.78 -3.17
N PRO A 74 4.42 4.59 -2.75
CA PRO A 74 4.30 5.37 -1.52
C PRO A 74 3.05 6.26 -1.56
N PRO A 75 2.41 6.51 -0.41
CA PRO A 75 1.25 7.40 -0.34
C PRO A 75 1.58 8.77 -0.97
N PRO A 76 0.67 9.37 -1.75
CA PRO A 76 0.86 10.71 -2.27
C PRO A 76 1.18 11.69 -1.14
N ALA A 77 2.07 12.66 -1.40
CA ALA A 77 2.36 13.72 -0.45
C ALA A 77 1.06 14.40 -0.01
N ARG A 78 0.84 14.51 1.32
CA ARG A 78 -0.36 15.15 1.88
C ARG A 78 -0.44 16.59 1.39
N ARG A 79 -1.56 16.94 0.75
CA ARG A 79 -1.85 18.32 0.34
C ARG A 79 -1.91 19.20 1.58
N ALA A 80 -1.13 20.28 1.61
CA ALA A 80 -1.14 21.23 2.71
C ALA A 80 -2.56 21.78 2.94
N PRO A 81 -2.96 22.04 4.20
CA PRO A 81 -4.19 22.76 4.49
C PRO A 81 -4.20 24.10 3.73
N ARG A 82 -5.33 24.48 3.12
CA ARG A 82 -5.47 25.83 2.57
C ARG A 82 -5.29 26.79 3.74
N ALA A 83 -4.23 27.61 3.70
CA ALA A 83 -4.16 28.78 4.56
C ALA A 83 -5.47 29.57 4.32
N ALA A 84 -6.23 29.80 5.38
CA ALA A 84 -7.36 30.70 5.33
C ALA A 84 -6.82 32.04 4.81
N GLY A 85 -7.35 32.46 3.66
CA GLY A 85 -6.91 33.68 3.00
C GLY A 85 -7.08 34.88 3.93
N GLY A 86 -5.96 35.55 4.17
CA GLY A 86 -5.78 36.98 4.39
C GLY A 86 -6.85 37.75 5.17
N ASP A 87 -6.40 38.35 6.27
CA ASP A 87 -6.70 39.76 6.58
C ASP A 87 -6.84 40.57 5.28
N GLY A 88 -8.07 40.91 4.91
CA GLY A 88 -8.33 41.99 3.98
C GLY A 88 -8.39 43.29 4.77
N PRO A 89 -7.60 44.33 4.45
CA PRO A 89 -7.80 45.63 5.07
C PRO A 89 -9.22 46.12 4.70
N SER A 90 -10.06 46.31 5.72
CA SER A 90 -11.34 47.00 5.61
C SER A 90 -11.06 48.47 5.26
N GLY A 91 -11.08 48.77 3.96
CA GLY A 91 -10.74 50.10 3.46
C GLY A 91 -11.05 50.30 1.98
N GLN A 92 -12.27 50.01 1.54
CA GLN A 92 -12.81 50.55 0.28
C GLN A 92 -14.33 50.41 0.23
N SER A 93 -15.02 51.54 0.40
CA SER A 93 -16.44 51.70 0.11
C SER A 93 -16.68 51.52 -1.40
N PRO A 94 -17.65 50.71 -1.83
CA PRO A 94 -17.98 50.58 -3.25
C PRO A 94 -18.77 51.81 -3.77
N PRO A 95 -18.55 52.23 -5.03
CA PRO A 95 -19.01 53.52 -5.57
C PRO A 95 -20.49 53.58 -6.01
N TRP A 96 -21.38 52.73 -5.50
CA TRP A 96 -22.78 52.71 -5.95
C TRP A 96 -23.77 53.45 -5.04
N ALA A 97 -23.32 54.12 -3.98
CA ALA A 97 -24.16 54.99 -3.17
C ALA A 97 -24.30 56.38 -3.82
N GLY A 98 -25.30 56.54 -4.69
CA GLY A 98 -25.72 57.84 -5.20
C GLY A 98 -26.56 57.74 -6.47
N GLY A 99 -27.87 57.92 -6.33
CA GLY A 99 -28.85 57.99 -7.41
C GLY A 99 -30.27 57.86 -6.90
#